data_AF-A0A0Q6UVK5-F1
#
_entry.id   AF-A0A0Q6UVK5-F1
#
_cell.length_a   1.000
_cell.length_b   1.000
_cell.length_c   1.000
_cell.angle_alpha   90.00
_cell.angle_beta   90.00
_cell.angle_gamma   90.00
#
_symmetry.space_group_name_H-M   'P 1'
#
loop_
_entity.id
_entity.type
_entity.pdbx_description
1 polymer ?
#
loop_
_entity_poly.entity_id
_entity_poly.type
_entity_poly.pdbx_seq_one_letter_code
_entity_poly.pdbx_strand_id
1 'polypeptide(L)'
;MRTLNLAAVAALCLVVSACSKDGGGSGEAPPPADAPAAAVSTDTDKAAALAALPAPYNTGDLSNGQSKFALCRSCHTITEGGPDLTGPNLHGVFGRKAGSKPGYAYSEAVKAAGFTWDAEHLDKWLASPREFLPGTKMTFAGLHDPKDRVDLIAYLKVETGYKPAP
;
A
#
# COMPACT_ATOMS: atom_id res chain seq x y z
N MET A 1 -0.53 -58.50 -36.64
CA MET A 1 0.86 -58.75 -37.08
C MET A 1 1.73 -57.86 -36.19
N ARG A 2 2.54 -58.39 -35.25
CA ARG A 2 3.91 -58.94 -35.47
C ARG A 2 4.73 -57.94 -36.31
N THR A 3 5.88 -57.38 -35.91
CA THR A 3 6.92 -57.81 -34.97
C THR A 3 8.11 -56.82 -35.05
N LEU A 4 8.84 -56.66 -33.94
CA LEU A 4 10.31 -56.44 -33.78
C LEU A 4 10.97 -55.16 -34.34
N ASN A 5 11.61 -54.31 -33.52
CA ASN A 5 12.89 -54.43 -32.78
C ASN A 5 14.15 -54.60 -33.65
N LEU A 6 15.08 -53.64 -33.52
CA LEU A 6 16.55 -53.79 -33.54
C LEU A 6 17.07 -52.56 -32.75
N ALA A 7 17.55 -52.69 -31.49
CA ALA A 7 18.90 -53.08 -31.05
C ALA A 7 19.98 -52.08 -31.56
N ALA A 8 20.94 -51.55 -30.80
CA ALA A 8 21.70 -52.06 -29.66
C ALA A 8 22.65 -50.93 -29.12
N VAL A 9 22.82 -50.80 -27.80
CA VAL A 9 24.07 -51.05 -26.99
C VAL A 9 25.12 -49.90 -27.08
N ALA A 10 25.64 -49.29 -26.01
CA ALA A 10 26.53 -49.82 -24.96
C ALA A 10 26.68 -48.79 -23.79
N ALA A 11 26.53 -49.19 -22.52
CA ALA A 11 27.60 -49.45 -21.52
C ALA A 11 28.57 -48.27 -21.25
N LEU A 12 28.45 -47.56 -20.11
CA LEU A 12 29.03 -47.82 -18.78
C LEU A 12 30.51 -47.40 -18.65
N CYS A 13 30.81 -46.43 -17.77
CA CYS A 13 32.03 -46.39 -16.94
C CYS A 13 31.90 -45.38 -15.79
N LEU A 14 32.09 -45.85 -14.56
CA LEU A 14 32.21 -45.13 -13.28
C LEU A 14 33.70 -44.96 -12.94
N VAL A 15 34.13 -43.79 -12.46
CA VAL A 15 35.19 -43.54 -11.43
C VAL A 15 35.33 -42.01 -11.19
N VAL A 16 34.97 -41.42 -10.05
CA VAL A 16 35.66 -41.26 -8.73
C VAL A 16 36.83 -40.24 -8.70
N SER A 17 36.55 -39.08 -8.09
CA SER A 17 37.27 -38.31 -7.03
C SER A 17 38.65 -37.61 -7.21
N ALA A 18 38.71 -36.37 -6.65
CA ALA A 18 39.82 -35.59 -6.04
C ALA A 18 40.91 -34.95 -6.95
N CYS A 19 41.55 -33.79 -6.71
CA CYS A 19 41.48 -32.71 -5.70
C CYS A 19 42.27 -31.44 -6.18
N SER A 20 41.77 -30.26 -5.79
CA SER A 20 42.42 -28.99 -5.38
C SER A 20 43.56 -28.29 -6.16
N LYS A 21 43.36 -27.00 -6.49
CA LYS A 21 44.30 -25.90 -6.14
C LYS A 21 43.62 -24.52 -6.12
N ASP A 22 43.83 -23.84 -4.98
CA ASP A 22 43.43 -22.50 -4.56
C ASP A 22 43.69 -21.33 -5.54
N GLY A 23 42.88 -20.27 -5.40
CA GLY A 23 43.27 -18.93 -5.84
C GLY A 23 42.20 -17.85 -5.71
N GLY A 24 42.12 -17.20 -4.55
CA GLY A 24 41.83 -15.76 -4.47
C GLY A 24 40.37 -15.34 -4.27
N GLY A 25 39.99 -15.07 -3.02
CA GLY A 25 38.71 -14.44 -2.69
C GLY A 25 38.65 -12.95 -3.02
N SER A 26 37.42 -12.45 -3.13
CA SER A 26 37.06 -11.11 -2.67
C SER A 26 35.52 -10.98 -2.60
N GLY A 27 35.01 -10.71 -1.40
CA GLY A 27 33.72 -10.07 -1.18
C GLY A 27 32.48 -10.97 -1.13
N GLU A 28 32.33 -11.74 -0.04
CA GLU A 28 30.98 -12.02 0.46
C GLU A 28 30.36 -10.64 0.81
N ALA A 29 29.38 -10.22 0.02
CA ALA A 29 28.61 -9.03 0.35
C ALA A 29 27.94 -9.29 1.71
N PRO A 30 28.05 -8.38 2.70
CA PRO A 30 27.29 -8.54 3.93
C PRO A 30 25.80 -8.66 3.56
N PRO A 31 25.02 -9.47 4.30
CA PRO A 31 23.56 -9.48 4.11
C PRO A 31 23.09 -8.02 4.19
N PRO A 32 22.11 -7.61 3.36
CA PRO A 32 21.59 -6.26 3.46
C PRO A 32 21.18 -6.06 4.91
N ALA A 33 21.83 -5.10 5.57
CA ALA A 33 21.47 -4.68 6.90
C ALA A 33 19.96 -4.41 6.88
N ASP A 34 19.23 -5.08 7.78
CA ASP A 34 17.82 -4.81 8.00
C ASP A 34 17.68 -3.30 8.26
N ALA A 35 17.24 -2.59 7.22
CA ALA A 35 16.66 -1.27 7.37
C ALA A 35 15.51 -1.44 8.37
N PRO A 36 15.35 -0.56 9.37
CA PRO A 36 14.33 -0.74 10.38
C PRO A 36 12.97 -0.77 9.67
N ALA A 37 12.36 -1.95 9.64
CA ALA A 37 11.00 -2.12 9.19
C ALA A 37 10.14 -1.18 10.02
N ALA A 38 9.46 -0.23 9.36
CA ALA A 38 8.37 0.50 9.98
C ALA A 38 7.49 -0.52 10.70
N ALA A 39 7.33 -0.36 12.02
CA ALA A 39 6.70 -1.35 12.88
C ALA A 39 5.36 -1.78 12.29
N VAL A 40 5.25 -3.05 11.90
CA VAL A 40 4.00 -3.60 11.39
C VAL A 40 3.05 -3.69 12.59
N SER A 41 2.05 -2.83 12.64
CA SER A 41 1.02 -2.86 13.69
C SER A 41 0.36 -4.24 13.73
N THR A 42 0.22 -4.81 14.93
CA THR A 42 -0.42 -6.12 15.09
C THR A 42 -1.93 -6.02 14.86
N ASP A 43 -2.59 -7.16 14.58
CA ASP A 43 -4.04 -7.18 14.42
C ASP A 43 -4.79 -6.68 15.66
N THR A 44 -4.22 -6.91 16.86
CA THR A 44 -4.75 -6.37 18.11
C THR A 44 -4.69 -4.85 18.16
N ASP A 45 -3.58 -4.25 17.72
CA ASP A 45 -3.43 -2.79 17.68
C ASP A 45 -4.43 -2.16 16.70
N LYS A 46 -4.63 -2.79 15.54
CA LYS A 46 -5.58 -2.34 14.52
C LYS A 46 -7.03 -2.43 15.02
N ALA A 47 -7.39 -3.50 15.72
CA ALA A 47 -8.72 -3.65 16.31
C ALA A 47 -8.99 -2.59 17.40
N ALA A 48 -8.00 -2.32 18.26
CA ALA A 48 -8.11 -1.26 19.27
C ALA A 48 -8.24 0.13 18.63
N ALA A 49 -7.43 0.42 17.60
CA ALA A 49 -7.50 1.67 16.86
C ALA A 49 -8.86 1.87 16.18
N LEU A 50 -9.42 0.81 15.57
CA LEU A 50 -10.75 0.82 14.97
C LEU A 50 -11.83 1.13 16.02
N ALA A 51 -11.81 0.43 17.16
CA ALA A 51 -12.82 0.62 18.21
C ALA A 51 -12.81 2.04 18.80
N ALA A 52 -11.67 2.73 18.78
CA ALA A 52 -11.51 4.10 19.27
C ALA A 52 -11.94 5.19 18.26
N LEU A 53 -12.31 4.83 17.02
CA LEU A 53 -12.78 5.80 16.05
C LEU A 53 -14.15 6.38 16.44
N PRO A 54 -14.53 7.56 15.94
CA PRO A 54 -15.90 8.02 16.02
C PRO A 54 -16.82 7.19 15.10
N ALA A 55 -18.08 7.02 15.50
CA ALA A 55 -19.10 6.46 14.62
C ALA A 55 -19.25 7.32 13.33
N PRO A 56 -19.56 6.71 12.17
CA PRO A 56 -19.83 5.28 11.95
C PRO A 56 -18.57 4.43 11.69
N TYR A 57 -17.37 5.01 11.80
CA TYR A 57 -16.13 4.34 11.38
C TYR A 57 -15.65 3.27 12.35
N ASN A 58 -16.09 3.30 13.61
CA ASN A 58 -15.69 2.36 14.66
C ASN A 58 -16.17 0.92 14.48
N THR A 59 -17.06 0.70 13.52
CA THR A 59 -17.55 -0.63 13.12
C THR A 59 -17.27 -0.92 11.65
N GLY A 60 -16.39 -0.13 11.01
CA GLY A 60 -15.99 -0.32 9.62
C GLY A 60 -15.30 -1.68 9.39
N ASP A 61 -15.52 -2.26 8.22
CA ASP A 61 -14.84 -3.49 7.79
C ASP A 61 -13.48 -3.12 7.19
N LEU A 62 -12.41 -3.35 7.95
CA LEU A 62 -11.04 -3.05 7.52
C LEU A 62 -10.59 -3.89 6.31
N SER A 63 -11.10 -5.11 6.15
CA SER A 63 -10.77 -5.97 5.01
C SER A 63 -11.42 -5.44 3.72
N ASN A 64 -12.69 -5.03 3.82
CA ASN A 64 -13.35 -4.34 2.72
C ASN A 64 -12.63 -3.01 2.42
N GLY A 65 -12.34 -2.20 3.43
CA GLY A 65 -11.62 -0.93 3.28
C GLY A 65 -10.26 -1.08 2.59
N GLN A 66 -9.46 -2.08 2.99
CA GLN A 66 -8.21 -2.44 2.32
C GLN A 66 -8.43 -2.83 0.86
N SER A 67 -9.48 -3.62 0.59
CA SER A 67 -9.85 -4.02 -0.77
C SER A 67 -10.22 -2.81 -1.63
N LYS A 68 -10.96 -1.83 -1.09
CA LYS A 68 -11.26 -0.57 -1.81
C LYS A 68 -10.01 0.29 -2.00
N PHE A 69 -9.08 0.30 -1.05
CA PHE A 69 -7.80 0.99 -1.21
C PHE A 69 -6.96 0.43 -2.38
N ALA A 70 -7.21 -0.81 -2.84
CA ALA A 70 -6.56 -1.33 -4.04
C ALA A 70 -6.83 -0.49 -5.31
N LEU A 71 -7.92 0.28 -5.35
CA LEU A 71 -8.21 1.26 -6.41
C LEU A 71 -7.30 2.50 -6.33
N CYS A 72 -6.71 2.76 -5.17
CA CYS A 72 -5.92 3.95 -4.87
C CYS A 72 -4.41 3.67 -4.91
N ARG A 73 -4.00 2.42 -4.63
CA ARG A 73 -2.58 2.04 -4.40
C ARG A 73 -1.62 2.28 -5.57
N SER A 74 -2.13 2.38 -6.80
CA SER A 74 -1.31 2.73 -7.97
C SER A 74 -0.87 4.19 -7.96
N CYS A 75 -1.59 5.05 -7.24
CA CYS A 75 -1.35 6.48 -7.17
C CYS A 75 -0.94 6.95 -5.78
N HIS A 76 -1.18 6.17 -4.73
CA HIS A 76 -0.94 6.60 -3.35
C HIS A 76 -0.25 5.53 -2.52
N THR A 77 0.70 5.97 -1.70
CA THR A 77 1.23 5.21 -0.56
C THR A 77 0.59 5.72 0.74
N ILE A 78 0.58 4.89 1.80
CA ILE A 78 -0.06 5.22 3.10
C ILE A 78 0.89 5.09 4.30
N THR A 79 2.03 4.42 4.13
CA THR A 79 3.04 4.24 5.17
C THR A 79 3.76 5.56 5.47
N GLU A 80 4.10 5.77 6.75
CA GLU A 80 4.91 6.93 7.16
C GLU A 80 6.23 6.99 6.38
N GLY A 81 6.58 8.17 5.87
CA GLY A 81 7.78 8.36 5.06
C GLY A 81 7.75 7.73 3.66
N GLY A 82 6.64 7.11 3.26
CA GLY A 82 6.49 6.51 1.94
C GLY A 82 6.55 7.55 0.81
N PRO A 83 6.97 7.16 -0.41
CA PRO A 83 7.13 8.07 -1.53
C PRO A 83 5.79 8.60 -2.04
N ASP A 84 5.81 9.80 -2.61
CA ASP A 84 4.75 10.26 -3.49
C ASP A 84 4.80 9.47 -4.82
N LEU A 85 3.65 9.16 -5.40
CA LEU A 85 3.55 8.54 -6.73
C LEU A 85 2.87 9.55 -7.67
N THR A 86 1.93 9.10 -8.50
CA THR A 86 1.02 9.98 -9.24
C THR A 86 0.21 10.89 -8.31
N GLY A 87 -0.07 10.42 -7.08
CA GLY A 87 -0.71 11.15 -5.98
C GLY A 87 0.22 11.26 -4.77
N PRO A 88 -0.10 12.15 -3.80
CA PRO A 88 0.69 12.29 -2.58
C PRO A 88 0.59 11.05 -1.69
N ASN A 89 1.63 10.77 -0.90
CA ASN A 89 1.52 9.88 0.25
C ASN A 89 0.43 10.40 1.22
N LEU A 90 -0.38 9.47 1.73
CA LEU A 90 -1.58 9.75 2.53
C LEU A 90 -1.36 9.59 4.03
N HIS A 91 -0.14 9.25 4.48
CA HIS A 91 0.16 9.24 5.91
C HIS A 91 -0.09 10.62 6.52
N GLY A 92 -0.70 10.66 7.70
CA GLY A 92 -1.06 11.90 8.40
C GLY A 92 -2.02 12.79 7.63
N VAL A 93 -2.89 12.24 6.76
CA VAL A 93 -3.84 13.05 5.97
C VAL A 93 -4.91 13.68 6.83
N PHE A 94 -5.44 12.97 7.83
CA PHE A 94 -6.46 13.50 8.72
C PHE A 94 -5.90 14.64 9.58
N GLY A 95 -6.57 15.78 9.55
CA GLY A 95 -6.13 17.02 10.22
C GLY A 95 -5.17 17.88 9.39
N ARG A 96 -4.71 17.41 8.22
CA ARG A 96 -3.86 18.19 7.32
C ARG A 96 -4.70 19.11 6.42
N LYS A 97 -4.25 20.33 6.22
CA LYS A 97 -4.87 21.26 5.25
C LYS A 97 -4.80 20.67 3.83
N ALA A 98 -5.88 20.82 3.07
CA ALA A 98 -5.91 20.38 1.68
C ALA A 98 -4.80 21.07 0.87
N GLY A 99 -4.12 20.30 0.03
CA GLY A 99 -3.04 20.80 -0.83
C GLY A 99 -1.77 21.24 -0.10
N SER A 100 -1.57 20.85 1.17
CA SER A 100 -0.46 21.36 1.98
C SER A 100 0.64 20.35 2.32
N LYS A 101 0.63 19.14 1.76
CA LYS A 101 1.73 18.18 1.98
C LYS A 101 3.03 18.74 1.36
N PRO A 102 4.13 18.88 2.12
CA PRO A 102 5.40 19.32 1.57
C PRO A 102 5.89 18.42 0.43
N GLY A 103 6.50 19.02 -0.58
CA GLY A 103 7.14 18.32 -1.70
C GLY A 103 6.22 17.83 -2.81
N TYR A 104 4.89 17.84 -2.62
CA TYR A 104 3.94 17.38 -3.63
C TYR A 104 3.32 18.53 -4.44
N ALA A 105 3.27 18.39 -5.77
CA ALA A 105 2.72 19.39 -6.68
C ALA A 105 1.21 19.19 -6.93
N TYR A 106 0.39 19.85 -6.11
CA TYR A 106 -1.08 19.80 -6.22
C TYR A 106 -1.64 20.57 -7.44
N SER A 107 -2.90 20.31 -7.81
CA SER A 107 -3.66 21.22 -8.68
C SER A 107 -3.94 22.55 -7.95
N GLU A 108 -4.17 23.62 -8.71
CA GLU A 108 -4.59 24.91 -8.14
C GLU A 108 -5.87 24.76 -7.31
N ALA A 109 -6.83 23.97 -7.78
CA ALA A 109 -8.08 23.70 -7.05
C ALA A 109 -7.83 23.12 -5.65
N VAL A 110 -6.97 22.11 -5.53
CA VAL A 110 -6.70 21.47 -4.23
C VAL A 110 -5.91 22.39 -3.30
N LYS A 111 -4.99 23.21 -3.83
CA LYS A 111 -4.29 24.25 -3.04
C LYS A 111 -5.24 25.32 -2.51
N ALA A 112 -6.24 25.70 -3.32
CA ALA A 112 -7.21 26.75 -2.99
C ALA A 112 -8.42 26.25 -2.18
N ALA A 113 -8.54 24.94 -1.93
CA ALA A 113 -9.74 24.32 -1.37
C ALA A 113 -10.12 24.83 0.04
N GLY A 114 -9.14 25.35 0.80
CA GLY A 114 -9.39 26.06 2.07
C GLY A 114 -9.78 25.18 3.26
N PHE A 115 -10.17 23.93 3.05
CA PHE A 115 -10.56 23.00 4.11
C PHE A 115 -9.39 22.17 4.66
N THR A 116 -9.65 21.52 5.79
CA THR A 116 -8.79 20.52 6.41
C THR A 116 -9.40 19.13 6.17
N TRP A 117 -8.56 18.14 5.90
CA TRP A 117 -9.04 16.78 5.70
C TRP A 117 -9.58 16.19 6.99
N ASP A 118 -10.88 16.00 7.04
CA ASP A 118 -11.59 15.20 8.02
C ASP A 118 -12.34 14.05 7.31
N ALA A 119 -13.13 13.31 8.08
CA ALA A 119 -13.86 12.17 7.54
C ALA A 119 -15.04 12.60 6.63
N GLU A 120 -15.65 13.77 6.88
CA GLU A 120 -16.77 14.28 6.09
C GLU A 120 -16.32 14.79 4.72
N HIS A 121 -15.25 15.58 4.68
CA HIS A 121 -14.65 16.05 3.44
C HIS A 121 -14.10 14.88 2.63
N LEU A 122 -13.51 13.88 3.30
CA LEU A 122 -13.02 12.68 2.62
C LEU A 122 -14.17 11.84 2.06
N ASP A 123 -15.30 11.72 2.76
CA ASP A 123 -16.49 11.02 2.24
C ASP A 123 -17.00 11.66 0.95
N LYS A 124 -17.20 12.98 0.95
CA LYS A 124 -17.66 13.74 -0.22
C LYS A 124 -16.65 13.67 -1.37
N TRP A 125 -15.35 13.80 -1.05
CA TRP A 125 -14.28 13.65 -2.03
C TRP A 125 -14.28 12.27 -2.67
N LEU A 126 -14.39 11.21 -1.87
CA LEU A 126 -14.39 9.83 -2.35
C LEU A 126 -15.65 9.51 -3.15
N ALA A 127 -16.80 10.12 -2.86
CA ALA A 127 -18.04 9.91 -3.62
C ALA A 127 -17.90 10.36 -5.09
N SER A 128 -17.32 11.55 -5.31
CA SER A 128 -17.03 12.08 -6.65
C SER A 128 -16.01 13.23 -6.57
N PRO A 129 -14.70 12.99 -6.79
CA PRO A 129 -13.68 14.03 -6.61
C PRO A 129 -13.86 15.23 -7.53
N ARG A 130 -14.28 15.00 -8.78
CA ARG A 130 -14.44 16.06 -9.78
C ARG A 130 -15.66 16.94 -9.54
N GLU A 131 -16.73 16.38 -8.98
CA GLU A 131 -17.91 17.16 -8.60
C GLU A 131 -17.67 17.91 -7.28
N PHE A 132 -17.05 17.24 -6.31
CA PHE A 132 -16.76 17.85 -5.02
C PHE A 132 -15.71 18.97 -5.11
N LEU A 133 -14.67 18.80 -5.93
CA LEU A 133 -13.66 19.84 -6.17
C LEU A 133 -13.28 19.93 -7.66
N PRO A 134 -14.06 20.68 -8.45
CA PRO A 134 -13.77 20.91 -9.87
C PRO A 134 -12.36 21.47 -10.08
N GLY A 135 -11.65 20.94 -11.09
CA GLY A 135 -10.26 21.31 -11.36
C GLY A 135 -9.22 20.50 -10.57
N THR A 136 -9.63 19.49 -9.79
CA THR A 136 -8.70 18.47 -9.30
C THR A 136 -8.05 17.70 -10.47
N LYS A 137 -6.76 17.37 -10.32
CA LYS A 137 -6.04 16.48 -11.25
C LYS A 137 -6.30 14.99 -10.95
N MET A 138 -6.96 14.67 -9.83
CA MET A 138 -7.31 13.28 -9.49
C MET A 138 -8.41 12.78 -10.44
N THR A 139 -8.09 11.78 -11.23
CA THR A 139 -8.99 11.21 -12.27
C THR A 139 -9.83 10.03 -11.77
N PHE A 140 -9.89 9.83 -10.45
CA PHE A 140 -10.70 8.78 -9.85
C PHE A 140 -12.19 9.08 -10.07
N ALA A 141 -12.95 8.08 -10.53
CA ALA A 141 -14.37 8.23 -10.85
C ALA A 141 -15.25 8.43 -9.60
N GLY A 142 -14.81 7.90 -8.46
CA GLY A 142 -15.57 7.91 -7.21
C GLY A 142 -15.85 6.50 -6.69
N LEU A 143 -16.24 6.43 -5.42
CA LEU A 143 -16.68 5.25 -4.70
C LEU A 143 -18.12 5.50 -4.23
N HIS A 144 -19.07 5.10 -5.07
CA HIS A 144 -20.46 5.54 -4.93
C HIS A 144 -21.19 4.91 -3.74
N ASP A 145 -20.85 3.68 -3.37
CA ASP A 145 -21.45 3.01 -2.21
C ASP A 145 -20.99 3.68 -0.90
N PRO A 146 -21.91 4.23 -0.08
CA PRO A 146 -21.56 4.86 1.19
C PRO A 146 -20.88 3.90 2.18
N LYS A 147 -21.25 2.62 2.20
CA LYS A 147 -20.64 1.63 3.10
C LYS A 147 -19.18 1.39 2.73
N ASP A 148 -18.89 1.30 1.43
CA ASP A 148 -17.51 1.18 0.94
C ASP A 148 -16.65 2.39 1.33
N ARG A 149 -17.23 3.60 1.29
CA ARG A 149 -16.53 4.81 1.75
C ARG A 149 -16.29 4.80 3.25
N VAL A 150 -17.27 4.41 4.06
CA VAL A 150 -17.10 4.27 5.52
C VAL A 150 -15.97 3.30 5.83
N ASP A 151 -15.95 2.13 5.18
CA ASP A 151 -14.92 1.10 5.39
C ASP A 151 -13.54 1.59 4.95
N LEU A 152 -13.44 2.24 3.79
CA LEU A 152 -12.18 2.82 3.32
C LEU A 152 -11.67 3.92 4.25
N ILE A 153 -12.54 4.79 4.76
CA ILE A 153 -12.15 5.84 5.70
C ILE A 153 -11.68 5.24 7.03
N ALA A 154 -12.37 4.21 7.54
CA ALA A 154 -11.95 3.49 8.74
C ALA A 154 -10.56 2.87 8.54
N TYR A 155 -10.35 2.18 7.41
CA TYR A 155 -9.05 1.62 7.03
C TYR A 155 -7.96 2.69 6.96
N LEU A 156 -8.21 3.81 6.27
CA LEU A 156 -7.23 4.90 6.20
C LEU A 156 -6.93 5.49 7.57
N LYS A 157 -7.92 5.67 8.46
CA LYS A 157 -7.65 6.17 9.81
C LYS A 157 -6.70 5.24 10.56
N VAL A 158 -6.94 3.93 10.52
CA VAL A 158 -6.09 2.93 11.17
C VAL A 158 -4.66 2.92 10.59
N GLU A 159 -4.52 3.01 9.26
CA GLU A 159 -3.22 2.79 8.60
C GLU A 159 -2.40 4.07 8.34
N THR A 160 -3.00 5.27 8.50
CA THR A 160 -2.32 6.55 8.19
C THR A 160 -1.97 7.38 9.43
N GLY A 161 -1.92 6.76 10.61
CA GLY A 161 -1.48 7.42 11.85
C GLY A 161 -2.52 8.40 12.42
N TYR A 162 -3.81 8.22 12.14
CA TYR A 162 -4.85 9.02 12.75
C TYR A 162 -4.84 8.83 14.28
N LYS A 163 -4.93 9.94 15.00
CA LYS A 163 -5.14 9.94 16.45
C LYS A 163 -6.52 10.57 16.71
N PRO A 164 -7.43 9.86 17.40
CA PRO A 164 -8.67 10.47 17.86
C PRO A 164 -8.37 11.74 18.67
N ALA A 165 -9.22 12.75 18.53
CA ALA A 165 -9.19 13.87 19.47
C ALA A 165 -9.44 13.34 20.89
N PRO A 166 -8.78 13.89 21.92
CA PRO A 166 -9.00 13.50 23.31
C PRO A 166 -10.43 13.79 23.78
#